data_AF-A0A953NVN2-F1
#
_entry.id   AF-A0A953NVN2-F1
#
_cell.length_a   1.000
_cell.length_b   1.000
_cell.length_c   1.000
_cell.angle_alpha   90.00
_cell.angle_beta   90.00
_cell.angle_gamma   90.00
#
_symmetry.space_group_name_H-M   'P 1'
#
loop_
_entity.id
_entity.type
_entity.pdbx_description
1 polymer ?
#
loop_
_entity_poly.entity_id
_entity_poly.type
_entity_poly.pdbx_seq_one_letter_code
_entity_poly.pdbx_strand_id
1 'polypeptide(L)'
;MAVNNFSSAKKPHVYELLSRLNASFARASRNLFELEKFGIFDSGMMHKIYNQTKEVQASANYHLLETMQDVEELDWARFGRAGREQRNG
;
A
#
# COMPACT_ATOMS: atom_id res chain seq x y z
N MET A 1 -15.23 2.97 11.10
CA MET A 1 -15.47 4.09 10.17
C MET A 1 -16.31 3.59 9.01
N ALA A 2 -17.27 4.36 8.51
CA ALA A 2 -18.18 3.90 7.46
C ALA A 2 -17.39 3.64 6.16
N VAL A 3 -17.34 2.39 5.70
CA VAL A 3 -16.87 2.05 4.36
C VAL A 3 -17.92 2.56 3.38
N ASN A 4 -17.84 3.86 3.09
CA ASN A 4 -18.69 4.52 2.10
C ASN A 4 -18.57 3.75 0.80
N ASN A 5 -19.72 3.35 0.25
CA ASN A 5 -19.95 2.56 -0.95
C ASN A 5 -18.82 2.66 -1.99
N PHE A 6 -17.75 1.87 -1.80
CA PHE A 6 -16.57 1.96 -2.62
C PHE A 6 -16.87 1.26 -3.94
N SER A 7 -16.98 2.05 -5.01
CA SER A 7 -17.27 1.49 -6.34
C SER A 7 -16.09 0.63 -6.80
N SER A 8 -16.37 -0.62 -7.16
CA SER A 8 -15.40 -1.56 -7.74
C SER A 8 -14.65 -0.97 -8.94
N ALA A 9 -15.25 -0.04 -9.68
CA ALA A 9 -14.62 0.66 -10.80
C ALA A 9 -13.40 1.53 -10.40
N LYS A 10 -13.30 1.93 -9.12
CA LYS A 10 -12.17 2.73 -8.61
C LYS A 10 -11.01 1.87 -8.08
N LYS A 11 -11.23 0.55 -7.86
CA LYS A 11 -10.21 -0.39 -7.36
C LYS A 11 -8.90 -0.37 -8.14
N PRO A 12 -8.92 -0.45 -9.50
CA PRO A 12 -7.67 -0.49 -10.26
C PRO A 12 -6.82 0.76 -10.04
N HIS A 13 -7.45 1.93 -9.98
CA HIS A 13 -6.74 3.19 -9.78
C HIS A 13 -6.15 3.30 -8.36
N VAL A 14 -6.85 2.81 -7.33
CA VAL A 14 -6.29 2.76 -5.97
C VAL A 14 -5.07 1.84 -5.93
N TYR A 15 -5.14 0.64 -6.51
CA TYR A 15 -3.99 -0.27 -6.59
C TYR A 15 -2.82 0.32 -7.38
N GLU A 16 -3.11 1.05 -8.45
CA GLU A 16 -2.09 1.79 -9.20
C GLU A 16 -1.39 2.83 -8.31
N LEU A 17 -2.14 3.61 -7.53
CA LEU A 17 -1.57 4.59 -6.60
C LEU A 17 -0.75 3.93 -5.49
N LEU A 18 -1.19 2.80 -4.94
CA LEU A 18 -0.43 2.01 -3.95
C LEU A 18 0.89 1.47 -4.53
N SER A 19 0.86 1.00 -5.78
CA SER A 19 2.05 0.56 -6.49
C SER A 19 3.03 1.72 -6.72
N ARG A 20 2.53 2.87 -7.17
CA ARG A 20 3.34 4.09 -7.36
C ARG A 20 3.93 4.60 -6.06
N LEU A 21 3.19 4.53 -4.95
CA LEU A 21 3.68 4.91 -3.62
C LEU A 21 4.84 4.00 -3.19
N ASN A 22 4.69 2.68 -3.33
CA ASN A 22 5.76 1.73 -3.05
C ASN A 22 6.99 1.93 -3.93
N ALA A 23 6.79 2.21 -5.22
CA ALA A 23 7.88 2.55 -6.13
C ALA A 23 8.62 3.82 -5.68
N SER A 24 7.91 4.82 -5.13
CA SER A 24 8.54 6.02 -4.57
C SER A 24 9.38 5.72 -3.33
N PHE A 25 8.92 4.85 -2.42
CA PHE A 25 9.74 4.40 -1.29
C PHE A 25 11.00 3.65 -1.75
N ALA A 26 10.86 2.74 -2.73
CA ALA A 26 12.00 2.02 -3.29
C ALA A 26 13.03 2.99 -3.91
N ARG A 27 12.57 4.01 -4.65
CA ARG A 27 13.43 5.06 -5.18
C ARG A 27 14.11 5.86 -4.07
N ALA A 28 13.39 6.26 -3.02
CA ALA A 28 13.96 6.99 -1.90
C ALA A 28 15.06 6.18 -1.20
N SER A 29 14.80 4.91 -0.88
CA SER A 29 15.80 4.00 -0.29
C SER A 29 17.04 3.85 -1.17
N ARG A 30 16.86 3.70 -2.49
CA ARG A 30 17.99 3.61 -3.43
C ARG A 30 18.81 4.90 -3.45
N ASN A 31 18.14 6.05 -3.49
CA ASN A 31 18.83 7.34 -3.50
C ASN A 31 19.63 7.56 -2.22
N LEU A 32 19.10 7.17 -1.05
CA LEU A 32 19.86 7.22 0.21
C LEU A 32 21.13 6.36 0.14
N PHE A 33 21.03 5.15 -0.40
CA PHE A 33 22.21 4.30 -0.60
C PHE A 33 23.23 4.90 -1.56
N GLU A 34 22.79 5.50 -2.68
CA GLU A 34 23.70 6.16 -3.61
C GLU A 34 24.35 7.42 -3.00
N LEU A 35 23.59 8.19 -2.20
CA LEU A 35 24.11 9.37 -1.50
C LEU A 35 25.20 9.00 -0.48
N GLU A 36 25.05 7.87 0.21
CA GLU A 36 26.04 7.37 1.17
C GLU A 36 27.40 7.09 0.50
N LYS A 37 27.40 6.60 -0.75
CA LYS A 37 28.64 6.29 -1.50
C LYS A 37 29.52 7.50 -1.78
N PHE A 38 28.97 8.72 -1.76
CA PHE A 38 29.76 9.93 -1.95
C PHE A 38 30.59 10.29 -0.72
N GLY A 39 30.31 9.70 0.46
CA GLY A 39 31.07 9.94 1.69
C GLY A 39 30.96 11.36 2.25
N ILE A 40 30.00 12.16 1.75
CA ILE A 40 29.77 13.55 2.19
C ILE A 40 28.99 13.61 3.50
N PHE A 41 28.07 12.66 3.69
CA PHE A 41 27.15 12.62 4.83
C PHE A 41 27.61 11.62 5.88
N ASP A 42 27.29 11.88 7.15
CA ASP A 42 27.51 10.95 8.25
C ASP A 42 26.78 9.62 8.01
N SER A 43 27.52 8.51 8.06
CA SER A 43 26.98 7.18 7.76
C SER A 43 25.93 6.73 8.79
N GLY A 44 26.10 7.08 10.06
CA GLY A 44 25.12 6.80 11.11
C GLY A 44 23.78 7.50 10.84
N MET A 45 23.83 8.78 10.45
CA MET A 45 22.65 9.55 10.07
C MET A 45 22.01 9.00 8.79
N MET A 46 22.79 8.64 7.77
CA MET A 46 22.28 8.03 6.53
C MET A 46 21.57 6.71 6.81
N HIS A 47 22.15 5.84 7.64
CA HIS A 47 21.54 4.58 8.05
C HIS A 47 20.25 4.80 8.85
N LYS A 48 20.23 5.80 9.74
CA LYS A 48 19.03 6.18 10.48
C LYS A 48 17.89 6.63 9.55
N ILE A 49 18.18 7.51 8.58
CA ILE A 49 17.17 7.98 7.60
C ILE A 49 16.68 6.81 6.74
N TYR A 50 17.57 5.91 6.34
CA TYR A 50 17.21 4.70 5.58
C TYR A 50 16.23 3.82 6.37
N ASN A 51 16.53 3.52 7.63
CA ASN A 51 15.66 2.70 8.49
C ASN A 51 14.30 3.37 8.72
N GLN A 52 14.28 4.68 9.01
CA GLN A 52 13.03 5.44 9.13
C GLN A 52 12.19 5.40 7.85
N THR A 53 12.84 5.47 6.68
CA THR A 53 12.15 5.35 5.38
C THR A 53 11.48 3.98 5.24
N LYS A 54 12.15 2.91 5.68
CA LYS A 54 11.59 1.54 5.66
C LYS A 54 10.46 1.35 6.65
N GLU A 55 10.56 1.91 7.84
CA GLU A 55 9.49 1.88 8.84
C GLU A 55 8.24 2.60 8.35
N VAL A 56 8.40 3.79 7.76
CA VAL A 56 7.28 4.54 7.17
C VAL A 56 6.65 3.77 6.01
N GLN A 57 7.47 3.15 5.13
CA GLN A 57 6.95 2.29 4.07
C GLN A 57 6.12 1.13 4.62
N ALA A 58 6.64 0.43 5.63
CA ALA A 58 5.98 -0.72 6.23
C ALA A 58 4.65 -0.33 6.91
N SER A 59 4.65 0.76 7.69
CA SER A 59 3.44 1.29 8.33
C SER A 59 2.39 1.73 7.31
N ALA A 60 2.80 2.46 6.27
CA ALA A 60 1.89 2.85 5.20
C ALA A 60 1.27 1.64 4.49
N ASN A 61 2.09 0.63 4.14
CA ASN A 61 1.59 -0.59 3.51
C ASN A 61 0.63 -1.36 4.41
N TYR A 62 0.95 -1.51 5.70
CA TYR A 62 0.09 -2.18 6.66
C TYR A 62 -1.31 -1.55 6.67
N HIS A 63 -1.42 -0.25 6.95
CA HIS A 63 -2.71 0.41 7.08
C HIS A 63 -3.50 0.47 5.75
N LEU A 64 -2.81 0.74 4.65
CA LEU A 64 -3.48 0.90 3.34
C LEU A 64 -3.93 -0.45 2.76
N LEU A 65 -3.14 -1.51 2.93
CA LEU A 65 -3.53 -2.84 2.46
C LEU A 65 -4.58 -3.48 3.36
N GLU A 66 -4.52 -3.28 4.68
CA GLU A 66 -5.58 -3.70 5.61
C GLU A 66 -6.92 -3.08 5.22
N THR A 67 -6.93 -1.77 4.92
CA THR A 67 -8.14 -1.08 4.45
C THR A 67 -8.64 -1.64 3.10
N MET A 68 -7.74 -1.98 2.18
CA MET A 68 -8.12 -2.57 0.90
C MET A 68 -8.65 -3.99 1.05
N GLN A 69 -8.11 -4.76 1.99
CA GLN A 69 -8.61 -6.08 2.33
C GLN A 69 -10.05 -6.01 2.85
N ASP A 70 -10.36 -5.10 3.78
CA ASP A 70 -11.73 -4.90 4.27
C ASP A 70 -12.71 -4.59 3.13
N VAL A 71 -12.29 -3.75 2.18
CA VAL A 71 -13.07 -3.41 0.98
C VAL A 71 -13.29 -4.63 0.08
N GLU A 72 -12.29 -5.51 -0.05
CA GLU A 72 -12.42 -6.75 -0.80
C GLU A 72 -13.36 -7.74 -0.12
N GLU A 73 -13.23 -7.93 1.19
CA GLU A 73 -14.10 -8.81 1.97
C GLU A 73 -15.57 -8.37 1.87
N LEU A 74 -15.83 -7.06 1.91
CA LEU A 74 -17.17 -6.50 1.72
C LEU A 74 -17.73 -6.76 0.30
N ASP A 75 -16.92 -6.59 -0.73
CA ASP A 75 -17.34 -6.88 -2.11
C ASP A 75 -17.59 -8.39 -2.31
N TRP A 76 -16.73 -9.25 -1.76
CA TRP A 76 -16.91 -10.69 -1.76
C TRP A 76 -18.20 -11.10 -1.05
N ALA A 77 -18.52 -10.50 0.10
CA ALA A 77 -19.78 -10.77 0.81
C ALA A 77 -21.02 -10.35 -0.01
N ARG A 78 -20.94 -9.24 -0.76
CA ARG A 78 -22.03 -8.73 -1.60
C ARG A 78 -22.25 -9.59 -2.85
N PHE A 79 -21.20 -9.85 -3.63
CA PHE A 79 -21.31 -10.62 -4.87
C PHE A 79 -21.39 -12.14 -4.64
N GLY A 80 -20.78 -12.64 -3.56
CA GLY A 80 -20.85 -14.04 -3.15
C GLY A 80 -22.25 -14.46 -2.65
N ARG A 81 -23.03 -13.53 -2.08
CA ARG A 81 -24.46 -13.77 -1.76
C ARG A 81 -25.33 -13.82 -3.03
N ALA A 82 -25.15 -12.86 -3.94
CA ALA A 82 -25.90 -12.82 -5.20
C ALA A 82 -25.72 -14.09 -6.06
N GLY A 83 -24.51 -14.66 -6.08
CA GLY A 83 -24.22 -15.90 -6.81
C GLY A 83 -24.82 -17.18 -6.21
N ARG A 84 -25.23 -17.18 -4.92
CA ARG A 84 -25.89 -18.33 -4.28
C ARG A 84 -27.41 -18.31 -4.47
N GLU A 85 -28.02 -17.14 -4.52
CA GLU A 85 -29.47 -17.00 -4.74
C GLU A 85 -29.86 -17.35 -6.19
N GLN A 86 -29.02 -17.04 -7.18
CA GLN A 86 -29.26 -17.42 -8.58
C GLN A 86 -29.06 -18.91 -8.90
N ARG A 87 -28.46 -19.69 -7.99
CA ARG A 87 -28.26 -21.14 -8.17
C ARG A 87 -29.36 -21.99 -7.53
N ASN A 88 -30.25 -21.39 -6.75
CA ASN A 88 -31.35 -22.07 -6.05
C ASN A 88 -32.74 -21.58 -6.52
N GLY A 89 -32.83 -20.93 -7.68
CA GLY A 89 -34.08 -20.48 -8.31
C GLY A 89 -34.41 -21.29 -9.56
#